data_AF-A0A5H7WPU3-F1
#
_entry.id   AF-A0A5H7WPU3-F1
#
_cell.length_a   1.000
_cell.length_b   1.000
_cell.length_c   1.000
_cell.angle_alpha   90.00
_cell.angle_beta   90.00
_cell.angle_gamma   90.00
#
_symmetry.space_group_name_H-M   'P 1'
#
loop_
_entity.id
_entity.type
_entity.pdbx_description
1 polymer ?
#
loop_
_entity_poly.entity_id
_entity_poly.type
_entity_poly.pdbx_seq_one_letter_code
_entity_poly.pdbx_strand_id
1 'polypeptide(L)'
;MQNDKFFERYQPVFEIVCRILGNGWRVNLLDDCQYRIKLTSPQYKNYSIHIRMEKGRLVIIGSVDSRSWRSPYHTCTVSPERNPVEIAADIEKKILTDAFENVEKAMEYERQL
;
A
#
# COMPACT_ATOMS: atom_id res chain seq x y z
N MET A 1 17.81 -9.29 -15.18
CA MET A 1 18.16 -9.76 -13.82
C MET A 1 18.76 -8.59 -13.05
N GLN A 2 17.93 -7.80 -12.36
CA GLN A 2 18.40 -6.70 -11.51
C GLN A 2 17.25 -6.21 -10.61
N ASN A 3 16.56 -7.09 -9.89
CA ASN A 3 15.34 -6.69 -9.18
C ASN A 3 15.27 -7.13 -7.71
N ASP A 4 16.19 -7.98 -7.26
CA ASP A 4 16.35 -8.31 -5.83
C ASP A 4 16.69 -7.05 -4.99
N LYS A 5 17.18 -5.99 -5.63
CA LYS A 5 17.49 -4.70 -4.98
C LYS A 5 16.28 -3.85 -4.63
N PHE A 6 15.10 -4.04 -5.24
CA PHE A 6 13.98 -3.12 -4.99
C PHE A 6 13.48 -3.24 -3.56
N PHE A 7 13.11 -4.47 -3.17
CA PHE A 7 12.60 -4.73 -1.83
C PHE A 7 13.65 -4.37 -0.77
N GLU A 8 14.89 -4.86 -0.89
CA GLU A 8 15.97 -4.55 0.04
C GLU A 8 16.24 -3.04 0.19
N ARG A 9 16.21 -2.29 -0.92
CA ARG A 9 16.47 -0.84 -0.92
C ARG A 9 15.35 -0.05 -0.25
N TYR A 10 14.09 -0.39 -0.52
CA TYR A 10 12.95 0.41 -0.11
C TYR A 10 12.24 -0.12 1.12
N GLN A 11 12.46 -1.37 1.55
CA GLN A 11 11.88 -1.91 2.77
C GLN A 11 12.16 -0.99 3.98
N PRO A 12 13.40 -0.56 4.28
CA PRO A 12 13.66 0.31 5.42
C PRO A 12 12.93 1.66 5.34
N VAL A 13 12.79 2.20 4.12
CA VAL A 13 12.03 3.44 3.86
C VAL A 13 10.56 3.24 4.23
N PHE A 14 9.96 2.16 3.76
CA PHE A 14 8.55 1.90 4.00
C PHE A 14 8.25 1.39 5.41
N GLU A 15 9.21 0.80 6.11
CA GLU A 15 9.10 0.56 7.56
C GLU A 15 8.98 1.86 8.35
N ILE A 16 9.74 2.90 7.98
CA ILE A 16 9.62 4.24 8.58
C ILE A 16 8.25 4.86 8.25
N VAL A 17 7.83 4.80 6.97
CA VAL A 17 6.51 5.27 6.54
C VAL A 17 5.40 4.60 7.37
N CYS A 18 5.46 3.28 7.52
CA CYS A 18 4.50 2.51 8.34
C CYS A 18 4.47 2.97 9.81
N ARG A 19 5.63 3.29 10.40
CA ARG A 19 5.68 3.83 11.77
C ARG A 19 5.01 5.20 11.87
N ILE A 20 5.20 6.06 10.87
CA ILE A 20 4.61 7.41 10.83
C ILE A 20 3.09 7.32 10.62
N LEU A 21 2.62 6.48 9.70
CA LEU A 21 1.19 6.25 9.46
C LEU A 21 0.46 5.70 10.70
N GLY A 22 1.20 5.04 11.61
CA GLY A 22 0.61 4.44 12.81
C GLY A 22 -0.39 3.34 12.46
N ASN A 23 -1.44 3.20 13.28
CA ASN A 23 -2.59 2.33 13.01
C ASN A 23 -2.26 0.88 12.62
N GLY A 24 -1.15 0.35 13.12
CA GLY A 24 -0.71 -1.02 12.86
C GLY A 24 -0.22 -1.28 11.43
N TRP A 25 0.03 -0.25 10.60
CA TRP A 25 0.64 -0.42 9.28
C TRP A 25 2.00 -1.08 9.38
N ARG A 26 2.26 -2.11 8.57
CA ARG A 26 3.54 -2.83 8.50
C ARG A 26 3.85 -3.25 7.07
N VAL A 27 5.14 -3.41 6.76
CA VAL A 27 5.58 -4.11 5.56
C VAL A 27 5.22 -5.59 5.72
N ASN A 28 4.53 -6.15 4.74
CA ASN A 28 4.18 -7.55 4.71
C ASN A 28 5.36 -8.39 4.23
N LEU A 29 6.00 -9.09 5.16
CA LEU A 29 7.15 -9.96 4.87
C LEU A 29 6.75 -11.35 4.34
N LEU A 30 5.45 -11.68 4.31
CA LEU A 30 4.93 -12.92 3.74
C LEU A 30 4.62 -12.77 2.24
N ASP A 31 4.69 -11.56 1.70
CA ASP A 31 4.53 -11.32 0.28
C ASP A 31 5.79 -11.78 -0.46
N ASP A 32 5.66 -12.75 -1.36
CA ASP A 32 6.76 -13.38 -2.10
C ASP A 32 7.19 -12.57 -3.34
N CYS A 33 6.49 -11.46 -3.63
CA CYS A 33 6.74 -10.63 -4.79
C CYS A 33 7.89 -9.62 -4.54
N GLN A 34 9.11 -9.99 -4.93
CA GLN A 34 10.31 -9.16 -4.79
C GLN A 34 10.28 -7.81 -5.54
N TYR A 35 9.34 -7.65 -6.48
CA TYR A 35 9.20 -6.47 -7.33
C TYR A 35 8.27 -5.39 -6.73
N ARG A 36 7.70 -5.64 -5.55
CA ARG A 36 6.84 -4.70 -4.85
C ARG A 36 7.10 -4.72 -3.36
N ILE A 37 6.65 -3.66 -2.69
CA ILE A 37 6.47 -3.64 -1.25
C ILE A 37 4.97 -3.63 -1.01
N LYS A 38 4.49 -4.58 -0.21
CA LYS A 38 3.11 -4.63 0.24
C LYS A 38 3.03 -4.15 1.68
N LEU A 39 2.16 -3.19 1.95
CA LEU A 39 1.82 -2.73 3.30
C LEU A 39 0.44 -3.25 3.67
N THR A 40 0.30 -3.67 4.92
CA THR A 40 -0.97 -4.12 5.49
C THR A 40 -1.15 -3.53 6.88
N SER A 41 -2.41 -3.40 7.32
CA SER A 41 -2.76 -3.03 8.67
C SER A 41 -3.92 -3.89 9.17
N PRO A 42 -3.90 -4.36 10.44
CA PRO A 42 -5.03 -5.06 11.02
C PRO A 42 -6.28 -4.18 11.18
N GLN A 43 -6.13 -2.85 11.18
CA GLN A 43 -7.27 -1.93 11.24
C GLN A 43 -8.01 -1.81 9.90
N TYR A 44 -7.31 -2.07 8.79
CA TYR A 44 -7.87 -2.01 7.44
C TYR A 44 -7.95 -3.43 6.86
N LYS A 45 -8.90 -4.21 7.37
CA LYS A 45 -9.05 -5.62 6.96
C LYS A 45 -9.24 -5.73 5.45
N ASN A 46 -8.50 -6.64 4.82
CA ASN A 46 -8.51 -6.85 3.38
C ASN A 46 -8.17 -5.60 2.55
N TYR A 47 -7.52 -4.58 3.11
CA TYR A 47 -6.97 -3.47 2.34
C TYR A 47 -5.45 -3.56 2.33
N SER A 48 -4.84 -3.27 1.18
CA SER A 48 -3.39 -3.24 1.07
C SER A 48 -2.91 -2.04 0.28
N ILE A 49 -1.67 -1.63 0.55
CA ILE A 49 -0.96 -0.65 -0.25
C ILE A 49 0.20 -1.37 -0.94
N HIS A 50 0.25 -1.28 -2.26
CA HIS A 50 1.33 -1.82 -3.07
C HIS A 50 2.20 -0.69 -3.60
N ILE A 51 3.51 -0.84 -3.44
CA ILE A 51 4.50 0.09 -3.97
C ILE A 51 5.39 -0.65 -4.96
N ARG A 52 5.59 -0.07 -6.14
CA ARG A 52 6.50 -0.59 -7.16
C ARG A 52 7.23 0.53 -7.88
N MET A 53 8.34 0.19 -8.52
CA MET A 53 9.07 1.13 -9.39
C MET A 53 8.49 1.08 -10.81
N GLU A 54 8.08 2.23 -11.34
CA GLU A 54 7.69 2.37 -12.75
C GLU A 54 8.34 3.62 -13.34
N LYS A 55 9.04 3.45 -14.46
CA LYS A 55 9.66 4.56 -15.22
C LYS A 55 10.46 5.53 -14.32
N GLY A 56 11.17 4.99 -13.34
CA GLY A 56 12.01 5.76 -12.40
C GLY A 56 11.25 6.45 -11.25
N ARG A 57 9.97 6.14 -11.04
CA ARG A 57 9.18 6.67 -9.93
C ARG A 57 8.54 5.56 -9.09
N LEU A 58 8.33 5.84 -7.81
CA LEU A 58 7.57 4.96 -6.93
C LEU A 58 6.08 5.18 -7.18
N VAL A 59 5.41 4.16 -7.69
CA VAL A 59 3.96 4.13 -7.85
C VAL A 59 3.36 3.43 -6.64
N ILE A 60 2.51 4.14 -5.92
CA ILE A 60 1.85 3.69 -4.70
C ILE A 60 0.37 3.51 -5.03
N ILE A 61 -0.16 2.31 -4.79
CA ILE A 61 -1.54 1.93 -5.12
C ILE A 61 -2.18 1.36 -3.86
N GLY A 62 -3.31 1.91 -3.42
CA GLY A 62 -4.12 1.33 -2.35
C GLY A 62 -5.44 0.81 -2.87
N SER A 63 -5.83 -0.37 -2.41
CA SER A 63 -7.08 -1.03 -2.81
C SER A 63 -7.49 -2.10 -1.81
N VAL A 64 -8.78 -2.47 -1.84
CA VAL A 64 -9.25 -3.69 -1.18
C VAL A 64 -8.79 -4.93 -1.97
N ASP A 65 -8.15 -5.86 -1.27
CA ASP A 65 -7.83 -7.22 -1.68
C ASP A 65 -9.11 -8.08 -1.70
N SER A 66 -9.97 -7.91 -2.71
CA SER A 66 -11.13 -8.79 -2.95
C SER A 66 -11.06 -9.46 -4.32
N ARG A 67 -11.47 -10.73 -4.38
CA ARG A 67 -11.60 -11.49 -5.64
C ARG A 67 -12.93 -11.24 -6.33
N SER A 68 -13.96 -10.89 -5.55
CA SER A 68 -15.34 -10.79 -6.01
C SER A 68 -15.77 -9.34 -6.26
N TRP A 69 -15.09 -8.38 -5.62
CA TRP A 69 -15.37 -6.96 -5.79
C TRP A 69 -14.19 -6.22 -6.40
N ARG A 70 -14.45 -5.45 -7.47
CA ARG A 70 -13.45 -4.53 -8.04
C ARG A 70 -13.55 -3.19 -7.33
N SER A 71 -12.79 -3.05 -6.24
CA SER A 71 -12.65 -1.80 -5.52
C SER A 71 -12.14 -0.69 -6.45
N PRO A 72 -12.64 0.55 -6.30
CA PRO A 72 -11.86 1.72 -6.70
C PRO A 72 -10.47 1.59 -6.07
N TYR A 73 -9.42 1.88 -6.85
CA TYR A 73 -8.06 1.95 -6.34
C TYR A 73 -7.61 3.40 -6.37
N HIS A 74 -6.87 3.79 -5.35
CA HIS A 74 -6.23 5.09 -5.29
C HIS A 74 -4.77 4.94 -5.66
N THR A 75 -4.24 5.89 -6.42
CA THR A 75 -2.86 5.87 -6.86
C THR A 75 -2.21 7.23 -6.70
N CYS A 76 -0.95 7.23 -6.28
CA CYS A 76 -0.10 8.40 -6.38
C CYS A 76 1.32 8.00 -6.76
N THR A 77 2.06 8.94 -7.34
CA THR A 77 3.44 8.71 -7.77
C THR A 77 4.38 9.70 -7.10
N VAL A 78 5.44 9.18 -6.48
CA VAL A 78 6.46 9.98 -5.78
C VAL A 78 7.85 9.75 -6.37
N SER A 79 8.77 10.69 -6.15
CA SER A 79 10.17 10.45 -6.52
C SER A 79 10.78 9.43 -5.55
N PRO A 80 11.72 8.58 -6.00
CA PRO A 80 12.39 7.61 -5.13
C PRO A 80 13.19 8.23 -3.97
N GLU A 81 13.54 9.51 -4.07
CA GLU A 81 14.31 10.28 -3.10
C GLU A 81 13.42 11.05 -2.11
N ARG A 82 12.10 10.98 -2.27
CA ARG A 82 11.15 11.69 -1.41
C ARG A 82 11.26 11.18 0.04
N ASN A 83 11.23 12.12 0.99
CA ASN A 83 11.35 11.82 2.41
C ASN A 83 10.18 10.91 2.88
N PRO A 84 10.43 9.85 3.67
CA PRO A 84 9.39 9.04 4.31
C PRO A 84 8.23 9.82 4.94
N VAL A 85 8.48 10.97 5.57
CA VAL A 85 7.43 11.80 6.20
C VAL A 85 6.46 12.33 5.14
N GLU A 86 6.98 12.81 4.01
CA GLU A 86 6.14 13.31 2.91
C GLU A 86 5.40 12.17 2.22
N ILE A 87 6.03 11.00 2.08
CA ILE A 87 5.38 9.80 1.53
C ILE A 87 4.20 9.39 2.43
N ALA A 88 4.38 9.37 3.76
CA ALA A 88 3.31 9.04 4.69
C ALA A 88 2.14 10.04 4.57
N ALA A 89 2.43 11.34 4.51
CA ALA A 89 1.40 12.36 4.31
C ALA A 89 0.68 12.24 2.95
N ASP A 90 1.40 11.86 1.90
CA ASP A 90 0.82 11.58 0.58
C ASP A 90 -0.09 10.34 0.63
N ILE A 91 0.32 9.26 1.32
CA ILE A 91 -0.49 8.05 1.51
C ILE A 91 -1.76 8.37 2.29
N GLU A 92 -1.66 9.07 3.42
CA GLU A 92 -2.80 9.41 4.25
C GLU A 92 -3.85 10.23 3.47
N LYS A 93 -3.40 11.23 2.70
CA LYS A 93 -4.30 12.16 1.99
C LYS A 93 -4.82 11.67 0.65
N LYS A 94 -4.12 10.75 -0.01
CA LYS A 94 -4.43 10.35 -1.40
C LYS A 94 -4.81 8.89 -1.54
N ILE A 95 -4.33 8.03 -0.64
CA ILE A 95 -4.54 6.59 -0.70
C ILE A 95 -5.58 6.16 0.34
N LEU A 96 -5.48 6.69 1.55
CA LEU A 96 -6.31 6.25 2.68
C LEU A 96 -7.62 7.02 2.87
N THR A 97 -7.87 8.06 2.07
CA THR A 97 -9.03 8.96 2.18
C THR A 97 -10.35 8.22 2.33
N ASP A 98 -10.58 7.24 1.46
CA ASP A 98 -11.83 6.46 1.42
C ASP A 98 -11.59 4.98 1.76
N ALA A 99 -10.45 4.66 2.39
CA ALA A 99 -10.04 3.26 2.59
C ALA A 99 -11.02 2.49 3.49
N PHE A 100 -11.51 3.11 4.57
CA PHE A 100 -12.50 2.48 5.46
C PHE A 100 -13.83 2.22 4.76
N GLU A 101 -14.36 3.21 4.04
CA GLU A 101 -15.62 3.06 3.30
C GLU A 101 -15.52 1.97 2.22
N ASN A 102 -14.39 1.90 1.52
CA ASN A 102 -14.14 0.84 0.55
C ASN A 102 -14.09 -0.54 1.20
N VAL A 103 -13.44 -0.68 2.37
CA VAL A 103 -13.42 -1.95 3.12
C VAL A 103 -14.81 -2.37 3.55
N GLU A 104 -15.62 -1.45 4.06
CA GLU A 104 -17.00 -1.74 4.47
C GLU A 104 -17.87 -2.20 3.29
N LYS A 105 -17.83 -1.48 2.17
CA LYS A 105 -18.55 -1.87 0.94
C LYS A 105 -18.14 -3.24 0.43
N ALA A 106 -16.85 -3.56 0.46
CA ALA A 106 -16.36 -4.88 0.09
C ALA A 106 -16.94 -5.98 0.97
N MET A 107 -16.94 -5.76 2.29
CA MET A 107 -17.46 -6.71 3.26
C MET A 107 -18.97 -6.91 3.11
N GLU A 108 -19.72 -5.85 2.83
CA GLU A 108 -21.16 -5.93 2.55
C GLU A 108 -21.46 -6.72 1.28
N TYR A 109 -20.71 -6.46 0.21
CA TYR A 109 -20.84 -7.19 -1.05
C TYR A 109 -20.56 -8.68 -0.85
N GLU A 110 -19.50 -9.02 -0.12
CA GLU A 110 -19.15 -10.42 0.17
C GLU A 110 -20.18 -11.15 1.03
N ARG A 111 -20.98 -10.45 1.85
CA ARG A 111 -22.09 -11.06 2.62
C ARG A 111 -23.33 -11.37 1.77
N GLN A 112 -23.44 -10.77 0.58
CA GLN A 112 -24.58 -10.96 -0.32
C GLN A 112 -24.34 -12.03 -1.39
N LEU A 113 -23.11 -12.56 -1.48
CA LEU A 113 -22.72 -13.70 -2.32
C LEU A 113 -23.03 -15.03 -1.62
#